data_AF-A0A409VMP8-F1
#
_entry.id   AF-A0A409VMP8-F1
#
_cell.length_a   1.000
_cell.length_b   1.000
_cell.length_c   1.000
_cell.angle_alpha   90.00
_cell.angle_beta   90.00
_cell.angle_gamma   90.00
#
_symmetry.space_group_name_H-M   'P 1'
#
loop_
_entity.id
_entity.type
_entity.pdbx_description
1 polymer ?
#
loop_
_entity_poly.entity_id
_entity_poly.type
_entity_poly.pdbx_seq_one_letter_code
_entity_poly.pdbx_strand_id
1 'polypeptide(L)'
;MGAGQSTSQTEIPSRGLHVLRVTPASPAYHANIEPFFDFVVGFEGDSLSSENAIDVQELEKIVESHENRTLNLLVWNSKSQQTRVVSIIPSRVWSQQQLSLNDTHASSPNAQPSLLGLSMRLCHPETASDNVWHVLDVIEGSPAESAGLVPMGDWILGWSGGVLSAENDFYDLVEAHVDKPLRVYVYSYDFDNLREVVLIPNRHWGGEGLLGCVFGFGLLHRIPPQPEDRVPGTMPPELLEDNEHETQDLFVPADASVMQIDV
;
A
#
# COMPACT_ATOMS: atom_id res chain seq x y z
N MET A 1 24.29 -2.27 -43.56
CA MET A 1 22.92 -2.20 -43.04
C MET A 1 22.99 -2.53 -41.55
N GLY A 2 22.98 -1.51 -40.69
CA GLY A 2 22.96 -1.69 -39.24
C GLY A 2 21.53 -1.57 -38.76
N ALA A 3 20.94 -2.66 -38.30
CA ALA A 3 19.65 -2.64 -37.63
C ALA A 3 19.87 -2.06 -36.23
N GLY A 4 19.31 -0.87 -35.97
CA GLY A 4 19.17 -0.35 -34.62
C GLY A 4 18.19 -1.25 -33.87
N GLN A 5 18.67 -1.95 -32.86
CA GLN A 5 17.79 -2.51 -31.85
C GLN A 5 17.39 -1.35 -30.93
N SER A 6 16.15 -0.89 -31.05
CA SER A 6 15.48 -0.14 -30.00
C SER A 6 15.16 -1.11 -28.87
N THR A 7 16.06 -1.23 -27.90
CA THR A 7 15.70 -1.76 -26.58
C THR A 7 15.16 -0.59 -25.78
N SER A 8 13.84 -0.43 -25.75
CA SER A 8 13.17 0.28 -24.66
C SER A 8 13.28 -0.60 -23.41
N GLN A 9 14.47 -0.61 -22.80
CA GLN A 9 14.68 -1.15 -21.47
C GLN A 9 14.16 -0.11 -20.49
N THR A 10 13.03 -0.43 -19.85
CA THR A 10 12.53 0.29 -18.69
C THR A 10 13.50 -0.01 -17.53
N GLU A 11 14.57 0.75 -17.43
CA GLU A 11 15.53 0.59 -16.33
C GLU A 11 14.87 0.98 -15.01
N ILE A 12 14.83 0.03 -14.07
CA ILE A 12 14.40 0.29 -12.70
C ILE A 12 15.38 1.33 -12.13
N PRO A 13 14.89 2.46 -11.59
CA PRO A 13 15.77 3.48 -11.05
C PRO A 13 16.57 2.90 -9.88
N SER A 14 17.86 3.19 -9.82
CA SER A 14 18.73 2.66 -8.76
C SER A 14 18.33 3.18 -7.38
N ARG A 15 17.86 4.42 -7.29
CA ARG A 15 17.43 5.07 -6.06
C ARG A 15 16.21 5.95 -6.31
N GLY A 16 15.34 6.05 -5.32
CA GLY A 16 14.17 6.92 -5.35
C GLY A 16 13.62 7.20 -3.95
N LEU A 17 12.81 8.24 -3.84
CA LEU A 17 12.02 8.51 -2.64
C LEU A 17 10.71 7.76 -2.74
N HIS A 18 10.66 6.63 -2.06
CA HIS A 18 9.49 5.78 -1.95
C HIS A 18 8.39 6.49 -1.17
N VAL A 19 7.24 6.65 -1.80
CA VAL A 19 6.08 7.27 -1.17
C VAL A 19 5.48 6.25 -0.21
N LEU A 20 5.47 6.56 1.09
CA LEU A 20 4.90 5.70 2.12
C LEU A 20 3.44 6.07 2.43
N ARG A 21 3.15 7.37 2.41
CA ARG A 21 1.82 7.90 2.72
C ARG A 21 1.54 9.13 1.88
N VAL A 22 0.29 9.23 1.45
CA VAL A 22 -0.29 10.42 0.83
C VAL A 22 -1.40 10.92 1.74
N THR A 23 -1.33 12.18 2.14
CA THR A 23 -2.34 12.77 3.03
C THR A 23 -3.59 13.12 2.21
N PRO A 24 -4.80 12.71 2.64
CA PRO A 24 -6.02 13.05 1.91
C PRO A 24 -6.17 14.56 1.71
N ALA A 25 -6.71 14.96 0.55
CA ALA A 25 -6.89 16.37 0.16
C ALA A 25 -5.62 17.23 0.11
N SER A 26 -4.43 16.61 0.15
CA SER A 26 -3.16 17.30 -0.08
C SER A 26 -2.87 17.49 -1.58
N PRO A 27 -1.92 18.36 -1.96
CA PRO A 27 -1.46 18.47 -3.35
C PRO A 27 -1.06 17.13 -3.97
N ALA A 28 -0.40 16.25 -3.20
CA ALA A 28 -0.02 14.92 -3.69
C ALA A 28 -1.22 14.00 -3.93
N TYR A 29 -2.27 14.11 -3.11
CA TYR A 29 -3.52 13.38 -3.32
C TYR A 29 -4.19 13.81 -4.63
N HIS A 30 -4.27 15.12 -4.88
CA HIS A 30 -4.86 15.64 -6.12
C HIS A 30 -4.01 15.37 -7.36
N ALA A 31 -2.70 15.16 -7.19
CA ALA A 31 -1.78 14.79 -8.26
C ALA A 31 -1.79 13.27 -8.57
N ASN A 32 -2.64 12.49 -7.91
CA ASN A 32 -2.77 11.04 -8.10
C ASN A 32 -1.45 10.29 -7.92
N ILE A 33 -0.69 10.69 -6.90
CA ILE A 33 0.47 9.94 -6.42
C ILE A 33 -0.04 8.78 -5.58
N GLU A 34 0.43 7.58 -5.88
CA GLU A 34 0.04 6.33 -5.23
C GLU A 34 0.98 6.01 -4.07
N PRO A 35 0.47 5.82 -2.85
CA PRO A 35 1.31 5.33 -1.76
C PRO A 35 1.83 3.93 -2.09
N PHE A 36 3.04 3.66 -1.61
CA PHE A 36 3.84 2.45 -1.78
C PHE A 36 4.31 2.13 -3.22
N PHE A 37 3.52 2.43 -4.24
CA PHE A 37 3.91 2.06 -5.61
C PHE A 37 4.70 3.15 -6.32
N ASP A 38 4.52 4.41 -5.93
CA ASP A 38 5.25 5.51 -6.51
C ASP A 38 6.57 5.80 -5.80
N PHE A 39 7.59 6.09 -6.63
CA PHE A 39 8.91 6.53 -6.24
C PHE A 39 9.18 7.85 -6.94
N VAL A 40 9.41 8.92 -6.18
CA VAL A 40 9.88 10.18 -6.74
C VAL A 40 11.37 10.00 -7.08
N VAL A 41 11.70 10.09 -8.36
CA VAL A 41 13.03 9.79 -8.91
C VAL A 41 13.69 11.01 -9.56
N GLY A 42 12.93 12.08 -9.79
CA GLY A 42 13.46 13.34 -10.29
C GLY A 42 12.41 14.46 -10.29
N PHE A 43 12.75 15.55 -10.96
CA PHE A 43 11.83 16.61 -11.37
C PHE A 43 12.32 17.18 -12.71
N GLU A 44 11.41 17.78 -13.48
CA GLU A 44 11.72 18.41 -14.76
C GLU A 44 12.03 19.89 -14.52
N GLY A 45 13.23 20.37 -14.90
CA GLY A 45 13.51 21.82 -14.92
C GLY A 45 14.88 22.31 -14.45
N ASP A 46 15.78 21.46 -13.97
CA ASP A 46 17.20 21.81 -13.88
C ASP A 46 18.05 20.55 -14.09
N SER A 47 19.32 20.76 -14.42
CA SER A 47 20.25 19.77 -14.99
C SER A 47 20.62 18.63 -14.03
N LEU A 48 19.64 17.83 -13.57
CA LEU A 48 19.91 16.50 -13.04
C LEU A 48 20.15 15.61 -14.25
N SER A 49 21.43 15.43 -14.59
CA SER A 49 21.85 14.25 -15.32
C SER A 49 21.16 13.04 -14.70
N SER A 50 20.69 12.13 -15.55
CA SER A 50 20.12 10.82 -15.18
C SER A 50 21.00 9.96 -14.25
N GLU A 51 22.16 10.48 -13.82
CA GLU A 51 23.14 9.85 -12.94
C GLU A 51 23.17 10.43 -11.51
N ASN A 52 22.53 11.57 -11.24
CA ASN A 52 22.49 12.14 -9.90
C ASN A 52 21.26 11.63 -9.14
N ALA A 53 21.49 10.71 -8.21
CA ALA A 53 20.49 10.24 -7.27
C ALA A 53 19.83 11.43 -6.54
N ILE A 54 18.50 11.47 -6.49
CA ILE A 54 17.75 12.45 -5.69
C ILE A 54 18.32 12.53 -4.26
N ASP A 55 18.66 13.74 -3.85
CA ASP A 55 18.89 14.08 -2.44
C ASP A 55 17.61 14.67 -1.83
N VAL A 56 17.29 14.23 -0.60
CA VAL A 56 16.11 14.69 0.15
C VAL A 56 16.17 16.21 0.35
N GLN A 57 17.36 16.73 0.70
CA GLN A 57 17.54 18.16 0.98
C GLN A 57 17.40 19.02 -0.27
N GLU A 58 17.79 18.49 -1.43
CA GLU A 58 17.64 19.17 -2.70
C GLU A 58 16.15 19.24 -3.09
N LEU A 59 15.45 18.11 -3.00
CA LEU A 59 14.01 18.07 -3.27
C LEU A 59 13.23 19.03 -2.36
N GLU A 60 13.56 19.09 -1.06
CA GLU A 60 12.95 20.04 -0.13
C GLU A 60 13.11 21.49 -0.61
N LYS A 61 14.33 21.91 -0.99
CA LYS A 61 14.58 23.27 -1.52
C LYS A 61 13.82 23.55 -2.81
N ILE A 62 13.74 22.56 -3.70
CA ILE A 62 13.02 22.70 -4.97
C ILE A 62 11.53 22.89 -4.70
N VAL A 63 10.95 22.06 -3.85
CA VAL A 63 9.53 22.12 -3.45
C VAL A 63 9.22 23.46 -2.79
N GLU A 64 10.09 23.94 -1.90
CA GLU A 64 9.95 25.27 -1.28
C GLU A 64 10.02 26.39 -2.32
N SER A 65 10.97 26.33 -3.26
CA SER A 65 11.09 27.34 -4.31
C SER A 65 9.86 27.34 -5.23
N HIS A 66 9.18 26.20 -5.42
CA HIS A 66 7.99 26.08 -6.27
C HIS A 66 6.67 26.27 -5.53
N GLU A 67 6.67 26.84 -4.32
CA GLU A 67 5.40 27.12 -3.62
C GLU A 67 4.46 27.99 -4.48
N ASN A 68 3.21 27.53 -4.60
CA ASN A 68 2.14 28.09 -5.43
C ASN A 68 2.47 28.16 -6.94
N ARG A 69 3.44 27.36 -7.40
CA ARG A 69 3.81 27.21 -8.81
C ARG A 69 3.77 25.75 -9.21
N THR A 70 3.61 25.47 -10.49
CA THR A 70 3.66 24.10 -10.99
C THR A 70 5.08 23.55 -10.88
N LEU A 71 5.21 22.39 -10.26
CA LEU A 71 6.40 21.56 -10.19
C LEU A 71 6.10 20.24 -10.89
N ASN A 72 6.96 19.85 -11.82
CA ASN A 72 6.82 18.58 -12.54
C ASN A 72 7.75 17.55 -11.90
N LEU A 73 7.20 16.59 -11.17
CA LEU A 73 7.96 15.49 -10.58
C LEU A 73 8.09 14.34 -11.58
N LEU A 74 9.24 13.68 -11.60
CA LEU A 74 9.41 12.39 -12.28
C LEU A 74 9.11 11.29 -11.26
N VAL A 75 8.06 10.52 -11.52
CA VAL A 75 7.56 9.48 -10.63
C VAL A 75 7.60 8.14 -11.33
N TRP A 76 8.41 7.22 -10.82
CA TRP A 76 8.44 5.83 -11.27
C TRP A 76 7.43 5.00 -10.46
N ASN A 77 6.59 4.22 -11.14
CA ASN A 77 5.60 3.36 -10.50
C ASN A 77 6.05 1.90 -10.57
N SER A 78 6.04 1.20 -9.44
CA SER A 78 6.49 -0.20 -9.37
C SER A 78 5.52 -1.20 -9.97
N LYS A 79 4.21 -0.88 -10.10
CA LYS A 79 3.24 -1.76 -10.78
C LYS A 79 3.42 -1.74 -12.29
N SER A 80 3.43 -0.54 -12.90
CA SER A 80 3.57 -0.39 -14.35
C SER A 80 5.02 -0.46 -14.83
N GLN A 81 5.98 -0.36 -13.90
CA GLN A 81 7.41 -0.21 -14.15
C GLN A 81 7.77 1.00 -15.02
N GLN A 82 6.89 2.02 -15.12
CA GLN A 82 7.10 3.19 -15.96
C GLN A 82 7.33 4.48 -15.14
N THR A 83 8.11 5.40 -15.70
CA THR A 83 8.28 6.76 -15.18
C THR A 83 7.31 7.71 -15.87
N ARG A 84 6.54 8.47 -15.09
CA ARG A 84 5.61 9.49 -15.58
C ARG A 84 5.93 10.86 -14.99
N VAL A 85 5.57 11.91 -15.72
CA VAL A 85 5.63 13.29 -15.24
C VAL A 85 4.35 13.59 -14.46
N VAL A 86 4.49 14.01 -13.20
CA VAL A 86 3.39 14.38 -12.32
C VAL A 86 3.48 15.88 -12.02
N SER A 87 2.57 16.66 -12.57
CA SER A 87 2.44 18.09 -12.26
C SER A 87 1.73 18.29 -10.92
N ILE A 88 2.41 18.94 -9.98
CA ILE A 88 1.90 19.23 -8.64
C ILE A 88 2.09 20.72 -8.34
N ILE A 89 1.20 21.30 -7.53
CA ILE A 89 1.32 22.68 -7.04
C ILE A 89 1.54 22.63 -5.53
N PRO A 90 2.80 22.76 -5.04
CA PRO A 90 3.10 22.79 -3.61
C PRO A 90 2.39 23.97 -2.94
N SER A 91 1.76 23.74 -1.79
CA SER A 91 1.05 24.79 -1.05
C SER A 91 0.97 24.46 0.44
N ARG A 92 1.00 25.46 1.32
CA ARG A 92 0.78 25.28 2.77
C ARG A 92 -0.66 25.46 3.20
N VAL A 93 -1.55 25.91 2.30
CA VAL A 93 -2.95 26.23 2.64
C VAL A 93 -3.68 25.01 3.20
N TRP A 94 -3.46 23.83 2.62
CA TRP A 94 -4.11 22.59 3.03
C TRP A 94 -3.65 22.13 4.43
N SER A 95 -2.37 22.28 4.76
CA SER A 95 -1.80 21.80 6.02
C SER A 95 -2.00 22.78 7.19
N GLN A 96 -2.08 24.08 6.92
CA GLN A 96 -2.41 25.10 7.93
C GLN A 96 -3.82 24.90 8.51
N GLN A 97 -4.77 24.43 7.70
CA GLN A 97 -6.14 24.13 8.15
C GLN A 97 -6.21 22.87 9.04
N GLN A 98 -5.29 21.92 8.88
CA GLN A 98 -5.23 20.71 9.70
C GLN A 98 -4.54 20.94 11.06
N LEU A 99 -3.53 21.81 11.10
CA LEU A 99 -2.83 22.20 12.33
C LEU A 99 -3.78 22.89 13.33
N SER A 100 -4.74 23.69 12.85
CA SER A 100 -5.71 24.36 13.71
C SER A 100 -6.81 23.46 14.31
N LEU A 101 -6.94 22.20 13.83
CA LEU A 101 -7.99 21.28 14.25
C LEU A 101 -7.51 20.19 15.24
N ASN A 102 -6.22 19.84 15.24
CA ASN A 102 -5.71 18.65 15.95
C ASN A 102 -4.83 18.96 17.19
N ASP A 103 -4.67 20.22 17.59
CA ASP A 103 -3.75 20.61 18.66
C ASP A 103 -4.39 20.50 20.07
N THR A 104 -4.36 19.29 20.64
CA THR A 104 -4.30 19.14 22.11
C THR A 104 -3.09 18.36 22.61
N HIS A 105 -2.44 17.53 21.81
CA HIS A 105 -1.22 16.85 22.22
C HIS A 105 -0.36 16.47 21.00
N ALA A 106 0.74 17.22 20.83
CA ALA A 106 1.92 16.95 19.98
C ALA A 106 2.04 17.80 18.71
N SER A 107 2.80 18.89 18.84
CA SER A 107 3.72 19.30 17.79
C SER A 107 4.90 20.07 18.39
N SER A 108 6.11 19.69 18.01
CA SER A 108 7.33 20.42 18.33
C SER A 108 7.19 21.87 17.84
N PRO A 109 7.64 22.89 18.60
CA PRO A 109 7.36 24.31 18.33
C PRO A 109 7.93 24.87 17.01
N ASN A 110 8.60 24.05 16.19
CA ASN A 110 9.23 24.42 14.91
C ASN A 110 8.74 23.57 13.71
N ALA A 111 7.68 22.77 13.84
CA ALA A 111 7.19 21.98 12.71
C ALA A 111 6.54 22.90 11.65
N GLN A 112 7.20 23.06 10.50
CA GLN A 112 6.61 23.82 9.40
C GLN A 112 5.48 23.01 8.73
N PRO A 113 4.38 23.67 8.30
CA PRO A 113 3.31 23.03 7.56
C PRO A 113 3.83 22.40 6.26
N SER A 114 3.41 21.16 5.98
CA SER A 114 3.83 20.42 4.79
C SER A 114 3.32 21.07 3.50
N LEU A 115 4.15 21.02 2.45
CA LEU A 115 3.86 21.57 1.12
C LEU A 115 3.17 20.59 0.16
N LEU A 116 3.44 19.28 0.29
CA LEU A 116 2.95 18.26 -0.64
C LEU A 116 1.98 17.27 0.00
N GLY A 117 2.15 16.97 1.29
CA GLY A 117 1.38 15.94 2.00
C GLY A 117 1.89 14.51 1.78
N LEU A 118 3.15 14.37 1.36
CA LEU A 118 3.85 13.10 1.24
C LEU A 118 4.64 12.76 2.51
N SER A 119 4.62 11.48 2.88
CA SER A 119 5.67 10.87 3.69
C SER A 119 6.50 9.98 2.78
N MET A 120 7.81 10.18 2.76
CA MET A 120 8.70 9.47 1.83
C MET A 120 9.94 8.93 2.53
N ARG A 121 10.56 7.91 1.94
CA ARG A 121 11.84 7.36 2.37
C ARG A 121 12.74 7.13 1.17
N LEU A 122 14.01 7.51 1.30
CA LEU A 122 15.02 7.18 0.30
C LEU A 122 15.35 5.69 0.36
N CYS A 123 15.19 4.97 -0.75
CA CYS A 123 15.54 3.55 -0.85
C CYS A 123 15.90 3.16 -2.28
N HIS A 124 16.19 1.87 -2.46
CA HIS A 124 16.35 1.24 -3.76
C HIS A 124 14.99 0.62 -4.12
N PRO A 125 14.35 1.01 -5.24
CA PRO A 125 13.03 0.51 -5.62
C PRO A 125 12.93 -1.01 -5.76
N GLU A 126 14.00 -1.65 -6.22
CA GLU A 126 14.10 -3.11 -6.36
C GLU A 126 13.88 -3.81 -5.01
N THR A 127 14.63 -3.42 -3.97
CA THR A 127 14.52 -4.05 -2.64
C THR A 127 13.26 -3.64 -1.89
N ALA A 128 12.80 -2.40 -2.08
CA ALA A 128 11.59 -1.92 -1.42
C ALA A 128 10.32 -2.64 -1.89
N SER A 129 10.29 -3.06 -3.16
CA SER A 129 9.16 -3.80 -3.75
C SER A 129 9.14 -5.27 -3.34
N ASP A 130 10.29 -5.81 -2.96
CA ASP A 130 10.46 -7.22 -2.60
C ASP A 130 10.13 -7.52 -1.12
N ASN A 131 10.24 -6.51 -0.25
CA ASN A 131 10.03 -6.65 1.19
C ASN A 131 8.55 -6.52 1.55
N VAL A 132 7.77 -7.51 1.13
CA VAL A 132 6.33 -7.63 1.39
C VAL A 132 6.01 -8.99 2.02
N TRP A 133 5.00 -9.02 2.89
CA TRP A 133 4.51 -10.25 3.52
C TRP A 133 3.10 -10.54 3.04
N HIS A 134 2.94 -11.60 2.25
CA HIS A 134 1.65 -12.05 1.72
C HIS A 134 0.85 -12.75 2.83
N VAL A 135 -0.38 -12.32 3.06
CA VAL A 135 -1.32 -12.97 3.97
C VAL A 135 -1.81 -14.25 3.30
N LEU A 136 -1.49 -15.42 3.86
CA LEU A 136 -1.90 -16.71 3.31
C LEU A 136 -3.21 -17.17 3.95
N ASP A 137 -3.13 -17.74 5.14
CA ASP A 137 -4.26 -18.26 5.89
C ASP A 137 -4.50 -17.39 7.13
N VAL A 138 -5.78 -17.14 7.43
CA VAL A 138 -6.23 -16.41 8.63
C VAL A 138 -7.18 -17.29 9.41
N ILE A 139 -6.90 -17.52 10.69
CA ILE A 139 -7.71 -18.36 11.56
C ILE A 139 -8.91 -17.57 12.07
N GLU A 140 -10.09 -18.20 12.11
CA GLU A 140 -11.31 -17.61 12.67
C GLU A 140 -11.15 -17.27 14.17
N GLY A 141 -11.65 -16.10 14.57
CA GLY A 141 -11.51 -15.55 15.92
C GLY A 141 -10.10 -15.05 16.25
N SER A 142 -9.17 -15.04 15.28
CA SER A 142 -7.80 -14.60 15.50
C SER A 142 -7.64 -13.07 15.56
N PRO A 143 -6.53 -12.58 16.12
CA PRO A 143 -6.18 -11.16 16.03
C PRO A 143 -6.05 -10.63 14.60
N ALA A 144 -5.58 -11.45 13.66
CA ALA A 144 -5.49 -11.09 12.24
C ALA A 144 -6.87 -10.92 11.60
N GLU A 145 -7.79 -11.85 11.85
CA GLU A 145 -9.18 -11.74 11.38
C GLU A 145 -9.87 -10.52 11.98
N SER A 146 -9.71 -10.32 13.29
CA SER A 146 -10.29 -9.17 14.01
C SER A 146 -9.79 -7.83 13.49
N ALA A 147 -8.58 -7.80 12.92
CA ALA A 147 -8.01 -6.62 12.28
C ALA A 147 -8.47 -6.45 10.82
N GLY A 148 -9.16 -7.43 10.25
CA GLY A 148 -9.67 -7.41 8.88
C GLY A 148 -8.63 -7.72 7.82
N LEU A 149 -7.65 -8.61 8.13
CA LEU A 149 -6.77 -9.17 7.10
C LEU A 149 -7.54 -10.19 6.26
N VAL A 150 -7.37 -10.10 4.94
CA VAL A 150 -8.00 -10.96 3.94
C VAL A 150 -7.00 -12.01 3.47
N PRO A 151 -7.28 -13.31 3.65
CA PRO A 151 -6.40 -14.37 3.18
C PRO A 151 -6.24 -14.32 1.65
N MET A 152 -5.02 -14.52 1.15
CA MET A 152 -4.61 -14.48 -0.26
C MET A 152 -4.83 -13.14 -1.02
N GLY A 153 -5.54 -12.20 -0.42
CA GLY A 153 -5.85 -10.90 -1.02
C GLY A 153 -5.01 -9.74 -0.48
N ASP A 154 -4.29 -9.93 0.63
CA ASP A 154 -3.58 -8.87 1.33
C ASP A 154 -2.06 -9.06 1.40
N TRP A 155 -1.35 -7.94 1.29
CA TRP A 155 0.10 -7.86 1.49
C TRP A 155 0.43 -6.81 2.54
N ILE A 156 1.19 -7.20 3.56
CA ILE A 156 1.80 -6.24 4.48
C ILE A 156 3.01 -5.60 3.81
N LEU A 157 3.00 -4.27 3.74
CA LEU A 157 4.01 -3.48 3.04
C LEU A 157 5.03 -2.85 3.98
N GLY A 158 4.66 -2.69 5.25
CA GLY A 158 5.47 -2.01 6.24
C GLY A 158 4.65 -1.49 7.41
N TRP A 159 5.27 -0.64 8.22
CA TRP A 159 4.67 -0.07 9.42
C TRP A 159 5.14 1.37 9.66
N SER A 160 4.50 2.08 10.58
CA SER A 160 4.78 3.50 10.83
C SER A 160 6.12 3.79 11.51
N GLY A 161 6.77 2.79 12.12
CA GLY A 161 7.92 3.00 13.00
C GLY A 161 9.29 2.67 12.40
N GLY A 162 9.39 2.27 11.13
CA GLY A 162 10.69 2.01 10.53
C GLY A 162 10.65 1.19 9.24
N VAL A 163 11.84 0.74 8.83
CA VAL A 163 12.05 -0.09 7.64
C VAL A 163 12.02 -1.56 8.03
N LEU A 164 11.33 -2.38 7.22
CA LEU A 164 11.47 -3.83 7.26
C LEU A 164 12.31 -4.24 6.05
N SER A 165 13.48 -4.80 6.31
CA SER A 165 14.52 -5.07 5.31
C SER A 165 14.70 -6.57 5.05
N ALA A 166 14.38 -7.40 6.03
CA ALA A 166 14.51 -8.85 5.98
C ALA A 166 13.23 -9.54 6.45
N GLU A 167 13.05 -10.79 6.03
CA GLU A 167 11.90 -11.64 6.36
C GLU A 167 11.54 -11.62 7.85
N ASN A 168 12.55 -11.78 8.71
CA ASN A 168 12.39 -11.88 10.17
C ASN A 168 11.96 -10.56 10.83
N ASP A 169 12.21 -9.41 10.20
CA ASP A 169 11.97 -8.10 10.81
C ASP A 169 10.49 -7.90 11.16
N PHE A 170 9.59 -8.43 10.33
CA PHE A 170 8.15 -8.36 10.61
C PHE A 170 7.75 -9.23 11.80
N TYR A 171 8.33 -10.42 11.93
CA TYR A 171 8.06 -11.32 13.05
C TYR A 171 8.59 -10.72 14.36
N ASP A 172 9.82 -10.21 14.36
CA ASP A 172 10.41 -9.50 15.50
C ASP A 172 9.57 -8.27 15.90
N LEU A 173 9.04 -7.55 14.91
CA LEU A 173 8.14 -6.42 15.14
C LEU A 173 6.84 -6.84 15.84
N VAL A 174 6.23 -7.94 15.38
CA VAL A 174 5.00 -8.49 15.98
C VAL A 174 5.27 -8.96 17.41
N GLU A 175 6.41 -9.62 17.67
CA GLU A 175 6.81 -10.00 19.02
C GLU A 175 7.05 -8.81 19.95
N ALA A 176 7.63 -7.71 19.44
CA ALA A 176 7.83 -6.49 20.21
C ALA A 176 6.51 -5.76 20.57
N HIS A 177 5.43 -6.04 19.82
CA HIS A 177 4.10 -5.43 19.98
C HIS A 177 3.07 -6.38 20.60
N VAL A 178 3.49 -7.43 21.32
CA VAL A 178 2.56 -8.25 22.10
C VAL A 178 1.75 -7.37 23.07
N ASP A 179 0.43 -7.55 23.01
CA ASP A 179 -0.61 -6.83 23.73
C ASP A 179 -0.62 -5.31 23.48
N LYS A 180 -0.09 -4.87 22.34
CA LYS A 180 -0.02 -3.45 21.94
C LYS A 180 -0.52 -3.27 20.50
N PRO A 181 -1.14 -2.12 20.19
CA PRO A 181 -1.53 -1.81 18.81
C PRO A 181 -0.30 -1.61 17.93
N LEU A 182 -0.23 -2.38 16.84
CA LEU A 182 0.76 -2.31 15.78
C LEU A 182 0.10 -1.82 14.49
N ARG A 183 0.44 -0.60 14.06
CA ARG A 183 -0.08 0.01 12.83
C ARG A 183 0.75 -0.42 11.64
N VAL A 184 0.14 -1.19 10.73
CA VAL A 184 0.75 -1.66 9.49
C VAL A 184 0.03 -1.11 8.27
N TYR A 185 0.75 -1.02 7.16
CA TYR A 185 0.19 -0.69 5.86
C TYR A 185 -0.06 -1.97 5.08
N VAL A 186 -1.30 -2.15 4.64
CA VAL A 186 -1.77 -3.33 3.94
C VAL A 186 -2.24 -2.94 2.55
N TYR A 187 -1.71 -3.60 1.54
CA TYR A 187 -2.20 -3.53 0.19
C TYR A 187 -3.23 -4.64 -0.05
N SER A 188 -4.43 -4.26 -0.44
CA SER A 188 -5.41 -5.21 -0.97
C SER A 188 -5.21 -5.35 -2.46
N TYR A 189 -4.86 -6.55 -2.89
CA TYR A 189 -4.73 -6.85 -4.31
C TYR A 189 -6.09 -6.78 -5.01
N ASP A 190 -7.17 -7.25 -4.38
CA ASP A 190 -8.51 -7.28 -4.98
C ASP A 190 -9.06 -5.88 -5.26
N PHE A 191 -8.85 -4.94 -4.35
CA PHE A 191 -9.36 -3.57 -4.52
C PHE A 191 -8.31 -2.60 -5.05
N ASP A 192 -7.09 -3.06 -5.33
CA ASP A 192 -5.95 -2.23 -5.71
C ASP A 192 -5.85 -0.97 -4.82
N ASN A 193 -5.90 -1.17 -3.51
CA ASN A 193 -5.91 -0.09 -2.55
C ASN A 193 -4.98 -0.34 -1.37
N LEU A 194 -4.53 0.75 -0.74
CA LEU A 194 -3.69 0.70 0.44
C LEU A 194 -4.50 1.19 1.63
N ARG A 195 -4.51 0.41 2.71
CA ARG A 195 -5.19 0.74 3.96
C ARG A 195 -4.27 0.58 5.16
N GLU A 196 -4.52 1.38 6.20
CA GLU A 196 -3.86 1.23 7.48
C GLU A 196 -4.66 0.24 8.33
N VAL A 197 -3.98 -0.79 8.84
CA VAL A 197 -4.57 -1.83 9.69
C VAL A 197 -3.88 -1.80 11.05
N VAL A 198 -4.66 -1.95 12.12
CA VAL A 198 -4.13 -2.04 13.49
C VAL A 198 -4.21 -3.49 13.95
N LEU A 199 -3.05 -4.14 14.01
CA LEU A 199 -2.91 -5.47 14.58
C LEU A 199 -2.72 -5.37 16.09
N ILE A 200 -3.31 -6.27 16.87
CA ILE A 200 -3.05 -6.40 18.31
C ILE A 200 -2.55 -7.83 18.56
N PRO A 201 -1.24 -8.08 18.44
CA PRO A 201 -0.66 -9.40 18.68
C PRO A 201 -0.98 -9.87 20.10
N ASN A 202 -1.44 -11.11 20.26
CA ASN A 202 -1.89 -11.64 21.54
C ASN A 202 -1.44 -13.10 21.67
N ARG A 203 -0.99 -13.54 22.86
CA ARG A 203 -0.64 -14.96 23.12
C ARG A 203 -1.82 -15.78 23.67
N HIS A 204 -2.87 -15.11 24.14
CA HIS A 204 -3.97 -15.68 24.91
C HIS A 204 -5.31 -15.69 24.14
N TRP A 205 -5.28 -15.52 22.82
CA TRP A 205 -6.49 -15.53 21.98
C TRP A 205 -7.04 -16.94 21.73
N GLY A 206 -6.28 -18.00 22.05
CA GLY A 206 -6.76 -19.39 22.04
C GLY A 206 -6.27 -20.26 20.89
N GLY A 207 -5.49 -19.71 19.95
CA GLY A 207 -4.86 -20.47 18.87
C GLY A 207 -3.32 -20.39 18.87
N GLU A 208 -2.70 -20.76 17.75
CA GLU A 208 -1.24 -20.79 17.58
C GLU A 208 -0.68 -19.44 17.11
N GLY A 209 0.47 -19.06 17.68
CA GLY A 209 1.15 -17.82 17.34
C GLY A 209 0.47 -16.57 17.90
N LEU A 210 0.95 -15.41 17.45
CA LEU A 210 0.52 -14.11 17.99
C LEU A 210 -0.64 -13.46 17.25
N LEU A 211 -0.81 -13.82 15.97
CA LEU A 211 -1.81 -13.23 15.09
C LEU A 211 -2.82 -14.24 14.57
N GLY A 212 -2.53 -15.55 14.65
CA GLY A 212 -3.35 -16.59 14.02
C GLY A 212 -3.41 -16.46 12.50
N CYS A 213 -2.28 -16.08 11.90
CA CYS A 213 -2.14 -15.87 10.47
C CYS A 213 -0.82 -16.45 9.98
N VAL A 214 -0.83 -17.03 8.78
CA VAL A 214 0.36 -17.48 8.08
C VAL A 214 0.77 -16.40 7.07
N PHE A 215 2.06 -16.05 7.07
CA PHE A 215 2.61 -15.08 6.13
C PHE A 215 3.61 -15.74 5.20
N GLY A 216 3.52 -15.42 3.91
CA GLY A 216 4.50 -15.79 2.90
C GLY A 216 5.46 -14.64 2.63
N PHE A 217 6.75 -14.93 2.46
CA PHE A 217 7.78 -13.96 2.10
C PHE A 217 8.65 -14.48 0.95
N GLY A 218 9.19 -13.57 0.15
CA GLY A 218 10.12 -13.88 -0.94
C GLY A 218 9.45 -14.01 -2.31
N LEU A 219 10.15 -14.64 -3.25
CA LEU A 219 9.84 -14.54 -4.69
C LEU A 219 8.41 -14.98 -5.07
N LEU A 220 7.87 -16.02 -4.44
CA LEU A 220 6.53 -16.54 -4.71
C LEU A 220 5.41 -15.73 -4.03
N HIS A 221 5.77 -14.78 -3.18
CA HIS A 221 4.85 -14.02 -2.36
C HIS A 221 4.92 -12.52 -2.64
N ARG A 222 5.54 -12.14 -3.77
CA ARG A 222 5.53 -10.77 -4.28
C ARG A 222 4.14 -10.41 -4.79
N ILE A 223 3.85 -9.11 -4.80
CA ILE A 223 2.60 -8.59 -5.38
C ILE A 223 2.58 -8.92 -6.88
N PRO A 224 1.55 -9.62 -7.39
CA PRO A 224 1.44 -9.92 -8.80
C PRO A 224 1.33 -8.65 -9.65
N PRO A 225 1.87 -8.63 -10.88
CA PRO A 225 1.65 -7.53 -11.80
C PRO A 225 0.16 -7.42 -12.15
N GLN A 226 -0.38 -6.22 -12.11
CA GLN A 226 -1.77 -5.97 -12.48
C GLN A 226 -1.90 -5.65 -13.98
N PRO A 227 -3.02 -6.05 -14.61
CA PRO A 227 -3.31 -5.66 -16.00
C PRO A 227 -3.51 -4.15 -16.12
N GLU A 228 -3.06 -3.56 -17.23
CA GLU A 228 -3.05 -2.11 -17.48
C GLU A 228 -4.46 -1.47 -17.46
N ASP A 229 -5.51 -2.26 -17.78
CA ASP A 229 -6.90 -1.79 -17.87
C ASP A 229 -7.63 -1.77 -16.51
N ARG A 230 -6.96 -2.16 -15.42
CA ARG A 230 -7.59 -2.25 -14.09
C ARG A 230 -7.80 -0.86 -13.49
N VAL A 231 -9.02 -0.60 -13.02
CA VAL A 231 -9.37 0.65 -12.32
C VAL A 231 -9.19 0.47 -10.81
N PRO A 232 -8.36 1.30 -10.14
CA PRO A 232 -8.19 1.22 -8.69
C PRO A 232 -9.52 1.34 -7.93
N GLY A 233 -9.69 0.54 -6.88
CA GLY A 233 -10.91 0.51 -6.06
C GLY A 233 -12.09 -0.24 -6.68
N THR A 234 -11.97 -0.77 -7.90
CA THR A 234 -13.00 -1.62 -8.50
C THR A 234 -12.72 -3.09 -8.21
N MET A 235 -13.79 -3.87 -8.04
CA MET A 235 -13.67 -5.32 -7.86
C MET A 235 -13.30 -5.96 -9.21
N PRO A 236 -12.37 -6.93 -9.24
CA PRO A 236 -11.99 -7.64 -10.46
C PRO A 236 -13.20 -8.33 -11.08
N PRO A 237 -13.28 -8.40 -12.42
CA PRO A 237 -14.29 -9.19 -13.11
C PRO A 237 -14.31 -10.65 -12.66
N GLU A 238 -13.13 -11.22 -12.39
CA GLU A 238 -12.96 -12.61 -11.95
C GLU A 238 -13.70 -12.92 -10.64
N LEU A 239 -13.78 -11.95 -9.71
CA LEU A 239 -14.51 -12.11 -8.45
C LEU A 239 -16.03 -11.84 -8.59
N LEU A 240 -16.48 -11.30 -9.73
CA LEU A 240 -17.91 -11.13 -10.01
C LEU A 240 -18.56 -12.44 -10.50
N GLU A 241 -17.76 -13.40 -10.99
CA GLU A 241 -18.25 -14.62 -11.65
C GLU A 241 -18.60 -15.76 -10.68
N ASP A 242 -18.24 -15.68 -9.40
CA ASP A 242 -18.47 -16.76 -8.42
C ASP A 242 -19.92 -16.95 -7.93
N ASN A 243 -20.86 -16.10 -8.37
CA ASN A 243 -22.26 -16.19 -7.93
C ASN A 243 -23.12 -17.19 -8.74
N GLU A 244 -22.55 -17.92 -9.70
CA GLU A 244 -23.28 -18.90 -10.52
C GLU A 244 -23.25 -20.33 -9.95
N HIS A 245 -22.50 -20.60 -8.87
CA HIS A 245 -22.32 -21.95 -8.31
C HIS A 245 -23.15 -22.28 -7.05
N GLU A 246 -24.02 -21.38 -6.59
CA GLU A 246 -24.89 -21.60 -5.41
C GLU A 246 -26.37 -21.92 -5.72
N THR A 247 -26.68 -22.42 -6.92
CA THR A 247 -27.97 -23.10 -7.15
C THR A 247 -27.79 -24.61 -7.01
N GLN A 248 -27.33 -25.08 -5.84
CA GLN A 248 -27.59 -26.47 -5.47
C GLN A 248 -29.08 -26.57 -5.14
N ASP A 249 -29.88 -26.98 -6.13
CA ASP A 249 -31.27 -27.37 -5.92
C ASP A 249 -31.32 -28.44 -4.81
N LEU A 250 -31.69 -28.01 -3.60
CA LEU A 250 -32.00 -28.86 -2.47
C LEU A 250 -33.20 -29.76 -2.84
N PHE A 251 -32.90 -30.96 -3.33
CA PHE A 251 -33.92 -31.97 -3.61
C PHE A 251 -34.41 -32.56 -2.28
N VAL A 252 -35.63 -32.21 -1.88
CA VAL A 252 -36.33 -32.81 -0.73
C VAL A 252 -37.27 -33.90 -1.26
N PRO A 253 -37.04 -35.19 -0.98
CA PRO A 253 -37.98 -36.25 -1.35
C PRO A 253 -39.21 -36.15 -0.42
N ALA A 254 -40.35 -35.78 -0.97
CA ALA A 254 -41.62 -35.87 -0.29
C ALA A 254 -42.10 -37.33 -0.29
N ASP A 255 -42.06 -38.00 0.87
CA ASP A 255 -43.06 -39.02 1.21
C ASP A 255 -43.04 -39.36 2.72
N ALA A 256 -43.97 -38.78 3.46
CA ALA A 256 -44.49 -39.37 4.69
C ALA A 256 -46.00 -39.23 4.65
N SER A 257 -46.62 -40.30 4.13
CA SER A 257 -48.05 -40.51 3.99
C SER A 257 -48.86 -40.09 5.23
N VAL A 258 -49.83 -39.21 4.99
CA VAL A 258 -50.91 -38.83 5.91
C VAL A 258 -51.72 -40.08 6.28
N MET A 259 -51.62 -40.54 7.53
CA MET A 259 -52.63 -41.45 8.07
C MET A 259 -53.85 -40.65 8.52
N GLN A 260 -54.90 -40.76 7.73
CA GLN A 260 -56.26 -40.39 8.05
C GLN A 260 -56.82 -41.38 9.08
N ILE A 261 -57.29 -40.88 10.23
CA ILE A 261 -58.18 -41.63 11.11
C ILE A 261 -59.48 -40.83 11.18
N ASP A 262 -60.48 -41.31 10.44
CA ASP A 262 -61.87 -40.93 10.58
C ASP A 262 -62.62 -42.04 11.33
N VAL A 263 -63.41 -41.61 12.32
CA VAL A 263 -64.44 -42.29 13.15
C VAL A 263 -63.97 -43.21 14.27
#